data_AF-Q4SFW3-F1
#
_entry.id   AF-Q4SFW3-F1
#
_cell.length_a   1.000
_cell.length_b   1.000
_cell.length_c   1.000
_cell.angle_alpha   90.00
_cell.angle_beta   90.00
_cell.angle_gamma   90.00
#
_symmetry.space_group_name_H-M   'P 1'
#
loop_
_entity.id
_entity.type
_entity.pdbx_description
1 polymer ?
#
loop_
_entity_poly.entity_id
_entity_poly.type
_entity_poly.pdbx_seq_one_letter_code
_entity_poly.pdbx_strand_id
1 'polypeptide(L)'
;LQSDANEERVARTAGEACIRLHLADEKVCRSITELFRKDFLQALRQSVLSPGQACALLLGPSCGKVDIYAPWNVTLPRIPKPPVTPPSPPTPGSPQSRVLFLTDIHWDQNVSLFSCPCAGHLGPDVKVYPAVGNHESTPVNSFPPPFIHGNRSSSWLYDTMAEEWSPWLSEPAVKTLRRGGFYTMEVQPGLRVVSLNMNFCARENFWLLVNSTDPADQLQWLVHVLQESENKGEKVHIIGHIPPGLCLSSWSWNYYHIVNRYESTITGQFFGHTHKDEFEMFYDETDKTRPLGVAFIAPSVTTYVDLNPGYRVYYVDGNYKGSSRHVLDHETYILNLTEVNHSPESGKPVQDPKWGLLYRAREAYQLPSLFPADFDALLQTFVKDDRFFQKFWYFNHKGHVSEPCKEACKTSEICLLRSGLQDDLGKCTRHE
;
A
#
# COMPACT_ATOMS: atom_id res chain seq x y z
N LEU A 1 -10.43 34.49 -5.48
CA LEU A 1 -9.42 33.47 -5.13
C LEU A 1 -8.12 33.56 -5.94
N GLN A 2 -8.05 34.25 -7.09
CA GLN A 2 -6.86 34.18 -7.96
C GLN A 2 -5.65 35.02 -7.51
N SER A 3 -5.80 35.92 -6.54
CA SER A 3 -4.66 36.68 -6.00
C SER A 3 -4.07 35.97 -4.78
N ASP A 4 -2.75 36.05 -4.62
CA ASP A 4 -2.02 35.49 -3.49
C ASP A 4 -2.58 35.97 -2.14
N ALA A 5 -2.95 37.26 -2.04
CA ALA A 5 -3.61 37.83 -0.86
C ALA A 5 -4.96 37.17 -0.51
N ASN A 6 -5.72 36.70 -1.52
CA ASN A 6 -6.95 35.97 -1.27
C ASN A 6 -6.67 34.54 -0.78
N GLU A 7 -5.63 33.89 -1.32
CA GLU A 7 -5.20 32.55 -0.86
C GLU A 7 -4.72 32.60 0.58
N GLU A 8 -3.89 33.59 0.91
CA GLU A 8 -3.37 33.82 2.25
C GLU A 8 -4.53 34.06 3.23
N ARG A 9 -5.54 34.84 2.84
CA ARG A 9 -6.73 35.05 3.67
C ARG A 9 -7.48 33.74 3.95
N VAL A 10 -7.62 32.87 2.95
CA VAL A 10 -8.28 31.56 3.14
C VAL A 10 -7.46 30.67 4.06
N ALA A 11 -6.15 30.55 3.86
CA ALA A 11 -5.27 29.74 4.71
C ALA A 11 -5.28 30.26 6.16
N ARG A 12 -5.19 31.58 6.36
CA ARG A 12 -5.28 32.19 7.69
C ARG A 12 -6.60 31.88 8.38
N THR A 13 -7.73 32.03 7.68
CA THR A 13 -9.05 31.70 8.23
C THR A 13 -9.17 30.20 8.55
N ALA A 14 -8.64 29.31 7.71
CA ALA A 14 -8.58 27.88 8.01
C ALA A 14 -7.70 27.58 9.23
N GLY A 15 -6.56 28.26 9.37
CA GLY A 15 -5.68 28.14 10.53
C GLY A 15 -6.35 28.59 11.82
N GLU A 16 -7.06 29.73 11.79
CA GLU A 16 -7.86 30.20 12.93
C GLU A 16 -8.98 29.22 13.30
N ALA A 17 -9.65 28.62 12.30
CA ALA A 17 -10.67 27.60 12.54
C ALA A 17 -10.07 26.35 13.17
N CYS A 18 -8.93 25.87 12.67
CA CYS A 18 -8.18 24.75 13.25
C CYS A 18 -7.84 24.96 14.73
N ILE A 19 -7.37 26.17 15.08
CA ILE A 19 -7.06 26.56 16.47
C ILE A 19 -8.32 26.57 17.34
N ARG A 20 -9.40 27.21 16.87
CA ARG A 20 -10.66 27.34 17.63
C ARG A 20 -11.38 26.01 17.82
N LEU A 21 -11.24 25.09 16.87
CA LEU A 21 -11.80 23.74 16.94
C LEU A 21 -10.89 22.76 17.68
N HIS A 22 -9.74 23.22 18.21
CA HIS A 22 -8.77 22.41 18.95
C HIS A 22 -8.29 21.18 18.17
N LEU A 23 -8.09 21.31 16.85
CA LEU A 23 -7.66 20.18 16.01
C LEU A 23 -6.17 19.86 16.15
N ALA A 24 -5.35 20.86 16.46
CA ALA A 24 -3.92 20.73 16.73
C ALA A 24 -3.38 21.98 17.45
N ASP A 25 -2.11 21.94 17.85
CA ASP A 25 -1.41 23.11 18.38
C ASP A 25 -1.38 24.27 17.38
N GLU A 26 -1.37 25.50 17.89
CA GLU A 26 -1.43 26.70 17.06
C GLU A 26 -0.35 26.75 15.96
N LYS A 27 0.88 26.39 16.31
CA LYS A 27 2.00 26.35 15.35
C LYS A 27 1.76 25.33 14.24
N VAL A 28 1.16 24.19 14.56
CA VAL A 28 0.82 23.13 13.59
C VAL A 28 -0.30 23.62 12.68
N CYS A 29 -1.39 24.15 13.24
CA CYS A 29 -2.51 24.71 12.46
C CYS A 29 -2.07 25.79 11.47
N ARG A 30 -1.21 26.73 11.90
CA ARG A 30 -0.69 27.78 11.01
C ARG A 30 0.24 27.23 9.93
N SER A 31 1.16 26.34 10.30
CA SER A 31 2.14 25.77 9.35
C SER A 31 1.47 24.88 8.30
N ILE A 32 0.55 24.00 8.71
CA ILE A 32 -0.09 23.04 7.81
C ILE A 32 -1.02 23.74 6.80
N THR A 33 -1.78 24.75 7.25
CA THR A 33 -2.69 25.49 6.37
C THR A 33 -1.93 26.33 5.35
N GLU A 34 -0.77 26.88 5.73
CA GLU A 34 0.11 27.58 4.79
C GLU A 34 0.79 26.61 3.80
N LEU A 35 1.27 25.45 4.28
CA LEU A 35 1.91 24.44 3.43
C LEU A 35 0.96 23.91 2.35
N PHE A 36 -0.29 23.60 2.72
CA PHE A 36 -1.30 23.10 1.77
C PHE A 36 -1.94 24.19 0.90
N ARG A 37 -1.78 25.48 1.26
CA ARG A 37 -2.52 26.62 0.70
C ARG A 37 -2.59 26.59 -0.83
N LYS A 38 -1.43 26.57 -1.49
CA LYS A 38 -1.37 26.78 -2.94
C LYS A 38 -1.91 25.59 -3.72
N ASP A 39 -1.54 24.38 -3.33
CA ASP A 39 -1.89 23.16 -4.06
C ASP A 39 -3.35 22.77 -3.84
N PHE A 40 -3.82 22.82 -2.59
CA PHE A 40 -5.20 22.49 -2.27
C PHE A 40 -6.19 23.48 -2.91
N LEU A 41 -5.91 24.79 -2.84
CA LEU A 41 -6.77 25.79 -3.49
C LEU A 41 -6.72 25.69 -5.01
N GLN A 42 -5.60 25.27 -5.60
CA GLN A 42 -5.52 25.03 -7.04
C GLN A 42 -6.37 23.82 -7.44
N ALA A 43 -6.25 22.70 -6.72
CA ALA A 43 -7.06 21.51 -6.96
C ALA A 43 -8.56 21.82 -6.84
N LEU A 44 -8.99 22.56 -5.81
CA LEU A 44 -10.38 22.98 -5.64
C LEU A 44 -10.89 23.85 -6.80
N ARG A 45 -10.07 24.75 -7.34
CA ARG A 45 -10.44 25.58 -8.49
C ARG A 45 -10.62 24.80 -9.78
N GLN A 46 -9.77 23.78 -9.97
CA GLN A 46 -9.82 22.92 -11.15
C GLN A 46 -10.90 21.84 -11.05
N SER A 47 -11.52 21.66 -9.88
CA SER A 47 -12.55 20.67 -9.62
C SER A 47 -13.85 21.32 -9.16
N VAL A 48 -14.15 21.29 -7.87
CA VAL A 48 -15.40 21.70 -7.21
C VAL A 48 -15.81 23.13 -7.59
N LEU A 49 -14.86 24.05 -7.65
CA LEU A 49 -15.13 25.47 -7.92
C LEU A 49 -15.02 25.83 -9.41
N SER A 50 -14.82 24.85 -10.29
CA SER A 50 -14.85 25.10 -11.73
C SER A 50 -16.28 25.48 -12.15
N PRO A 51 -16.46 26.40 -13.13
CA PRO A 51 -17.80 26.87 -13.51
C PRO A 51 -18.75 25.74 -13.94
N GLY A 52 -18.24 24.74 -14.66
CA GLY A 52 -19.03 23.60 -15.12
C GLY A 52 -19.50 22.70 -13.97
N GLN A 53 -18.60 22.32 -13.05
CA GLN A 53 -18.93 21.50 -11.89
C GLN A 53 -19.90 22.23 -10.95
N ALA A 54 -19.58 23.47 -10.59
CA ALA A 54 -20.37 24.28 -9.67
C ALA A 54 -21.77 24.57 -10.24
N CYS A 55 -21.87 24.91 -11.53
CA CYS A 55 -23.15 25.15 -12.17
C CYS A 55 -23.99 23.88 -12.22
N ALA A 56 -23.41 22.75 -12.60
CA ALA A 56 -24.12 21.47 -12.66
C ALA A 56 -24.65 21.04 -11.29
N LEU A 57 -23.87 21.26 -10.23
CA LEU A 57 -24.27 20.95 -8.86
C LEU A 57 -25.44 21.81 -8.36
N LEU A 58 -25.48 23.10 -8.75
CA LEU A 58 -26.48 24.05 -8.25
C LEU A 58 -27.74 24.13 -9.11
N LEU A 59 -27.59 24.05 -10.44
CA LEU A 59 -28.65 24.30 -11.42
C LEU A 59 -29.02 23.06 -12.25
N GLY A 60 -28.33 21.93 -12.02
CA GLY A 60 -28.55 20.69 -12.75
C GLY A 60 -27.78 20.61 -14.08
N PRO A 61 -27.96 19.51 -14.83
CA PRO A 61 -27.09 19.11 -15.94
C PRO A 61 -27.19 20.02 -17.18
N SER A 62 -28.09 21.00 -17.21
CA SER A 62 -28.27 21.90 -18.36
C SER A 62 -27.12 22.88 -18.58
N CYS A 63 -26.27 23.12 -17.56
CA CYS A 63 -25.15 24.05 -17.65
C CYS A 63 -23.77 23.44 -17.35
N GLY A 64 -23.69 22.11 -17.15
CA GLY A 64 -22.45 21.41 -16.90
C GLY A 64 -22.66 19.94 -16.54
N LYS A 65 -21.61 19.27 -16.07
CA LYS A 65 -21.64 17.87 -15.61
C LYS A 65 -20.92 17.76 -14.27
N VAL A 66 -21.51 17.04 -13.31
CA VAL A 66 -20.80 16.63 -12.09
C VAL A 66 -20.11 15.30 -12.34
N ASP A 67 -18.78 15.27 -12.30
CA ASP A 67 -17.98 14.06 -12.54
C ASP A 67 -16.86 13.82 -11.53
N ILE A 68 -16.84 14.58 -10.44
CA ILE A 68 -15.95 14.34 -9.30
C ILE A 68 -16.21 12.94 -8.77
N TYR A 69 -15.16 12.10 -8.78
CA TYR A 69 -15.22 10.68 -8.39
C TYR A 69 -16.26 9.85 -9.14
N ALA A 70 -16.62 10.24 -10.37
CA ALA A 70 -17.53 9.44 -11.20
C ALA A 70 -16.98 8.00 -11.40
N PRO A 71 -17.86 6.99 -11.46
CA PRO A 71 -17.45 5.63 -11.79
C PRO A 71 -16.78 5.54 -13.16
N TRP A 72 -15.76 4.70 -13.26
CA TRP A 72 -15.00 4.43 -14.49
C TRP A 72 -14.50 3.00 -14.49
N ASN A 73 -14.22 2.46 -15.67
CA ASN A 73 -13.75 1.09 -15.85
C ASN A 73 -12.52 1.04 -16.75
N VAL A 74 -11.58 0.14 -16.44
CA VAL A 74 -10.50 -0.25 -17.36
C VAL A 74 -11.02 -1.22 -18.41
N THR A 75 -10.32 -1.30 -19.54
CA THR A 75 -10.65 -2.28 -20.59
C THR A 75 -9.70 -3.46 -20.53
N LEU A 76 -10.23 -4.64 -20.21
CA LEU A 76 -9.51 -5.90 -20.33
C LEU A 76 -9.41 -6.34 -21.81
N PRO A 77 -8.32 -7.04 -22.20
CA PRO A 77 -8.20 -7.60 -23.52
C PRO A 77 -9.25 -8.69 -23.75
N ARG A 78 -9.62 -8.92 -25.02
CA ARG A 78 -10.57 -9.96 -25.43
C ARG A 78 -10.00 -11.39 -25.34
N ILE A 79 -8.78 -11.55 -24.81
CA ILE A 79 -8.14 -12.84 -24.64
C ILE A 79 -8.87 -13.59 -23.52
N PRO A 80 -9.42 -14.79 -23.78
CA PRO A 80 -10.14 -15.56 -22.77
C PRO A 80 -9.27 -15.83 -21.55
N LYS A 81 -9.86 -15.68 -20.36
CA LYS A 81 -9.22 -16.05 -19.10
C LYS A 81 -8.87 -17.54 -19.13
N PRO A 82 -7.61 -17.93 -18.83
CA PRO A 82 -7.23 -19.33 -18.74
C PRO A 82 -8.03 -20.08 -17.66
N PRO A 83 -8.14 -21.42 -17.76
CA PRO A 83 -8.77 -22.23 -16.71
C PRO A 83 -8.09 -22.01 -15.35
N VAL A 84 -8.92 -21.83 -14.31
CA VAL A 84 -8.44 -21.69 -12.93
C VAL A 84 -7.76 -22.98 -12.50
N THR A 85 -6.50 -22.85 -12.07
CA THR A 85 -5.71 -23.97 -11.53
C THR A 85 -5.27 -23.59 -10.13
N PRO A 86 -5.70 -24.32 -9.08
CA PRO A 86 -5.27 -24.05 -7.72
C PRO A 86 -3.74 -24.17 -7.58
N PRO A 87 -3.10 -23.33 -6.75
CA PRO A 87 -1.67 -23.45 -6.50
C PRO A 87 -1.37 -24.76 -5.76
N SER A 88 -0.30 -25.43 -6.16
CA SER A 88 0.20 -26.63 -5.51
C SER A 88 1.53 -26.34 -4.81
N PRO A 89 1.80 -26.94 -3.64
CA PRO A 89 3.11 -26.81 -3.01
C PRO A 89 4.24 -27.27 -3.94
N PRO A 90 5.43 -26.64 -3.88
CA PRO A 90 6.56 -27.07 -4.67
C PRO A 90 7.02 -28.47 -4.25
N THR A 91 7.68 -29.19 -5.17
CA THR A 91 8.20 -30.52 -4.85
C THR A 91 9.27 -30.43 -3.76
N PRO A 92 9.34 -31.39 -2.82
CA PRO A 92 10.35 -31.39 -1.76
C PRO A 92 11.77 -31.24 -2.33
N GLY A 93 12.54 -30.30 -1.76
CA GLY A 93 13.90 -29.99 -2.22
C GLY A 93 13.97 -28.94 -3.35
N SER A 94 12.83 -28.44 -3.84
CA SER A 94 12.82 -27.31 -4.77
C SER A 94 13.53 -26.08 -4.19
N PRO A 95 14.29 -25.32 -5.01
CA PRO A 95 14.91 -24.08 -4.58
C PRO A 95 13.88 -23.09 -4.01
N GLN A 96 14.29 -22.31 -3.02
CA GLN A 96 13.50 -21.21 -2.46
C GLN A 96 14.27 -19.90 -2.56
N SER A 97 13.55 -18.80 -2.79
CA SER A 97 14.07 -17.45 -2.72
C SER A 97 13.65 -16.79 -1.41
N ARG A 98 14.57 -16.06 -0.79
CA ARG A 98 14.30 -15.25 0.41
C ARG A 98 14.24 -13.80 0.00
N VAL A 99 13.15 -13.12 0.33
CA VAL A 99 12.88 -11.73 -0.05
C VAL A 99 12.72 -10.92 1.23
N LEU A 100 13.65 -9.98 1.46
CA LEU A 100 13.50 -8.97 2.52
C LEU A 100 12.46 -7.94 2.09
N PHE A 101 11.54 -7.60 2.97
CA PHE A 101 10.54 -6.57 2.75
C PHE A 101 10.63 -5.51 3.86
N LEU A 102 10.94 -4.28 3.45
CA LEU A 102 11.03 -3.11 4.30
C LEU A 102 9.93 -2.13 3.88
N THR A 103 9.18 -1.62 4.85
CA THR A 103 8.13 -0.63 4.63
C THR A 103 8.04 0.33 5.80
N ASP A 104 7.55 1.54 5.54
CA ASP A 104 7.18 2.51 6.58
C ASP A 104 8.32 2.78 7.58
N ILE A 105 9.49 3.15 7.04
CA ILE A 105 10.67 3.46 7.84
C ILE A 105 10.46 4.74 8.66
N HIS A 106 9.80 5.76 8.07
CA HIS A 106 9.49 7.05 8.70
C HIS A 106 10.66 7.61 9.51
N TRP A 107 11.77 7.84 8.81
CA TRP A 107 12.95 8.43 9.43
C TRP A 107 12.69 9.89 9.84
N ASP A 108 12.80 10.16 11.14
CA ASP A 108 12.74 11.51 11.69
C ASP A 108 14.16 12.03 11.99
N GLN A 109 14.60 13.03 11.22
CA GLN A 109 15.91 13.67 11.37
C GLN A 109 16.09 14.40 12.71
N ASN A 110 14.98 14.82 13.36
CA ASN A 110 15.03 15.55 14.62
C ASN A 110 15.18 14.63 15.83
N VAL A 111 14.93 13.33 15.67
CA VAL A 111 15.30 12.32 16.66
C VAL A 111 16.80 12.09 16.50
N SER A 112 17.58 12.79 17.34
CA SER A 112 19.02 13.05 17.22
C SER A 112 19.95 11.83 17.36
N LEU A 113 19.60 10.64 16.82
CA LEU A 113 20.37 9.41 17.02
C LEU A 113 20.55 8.50 15.81
N PHE A 114 19.98 8.78 14.62
CA PHE A 114 20.17 7.90 13.46
C PHE A 114 20.28 8.64 12.13
N SER A 115 21.32 8.34 11.36
CA SER A 115 21.39 8.56 9.90
C SER A 115 21.18 7.21 9.22
N CYS A 116 20.18 7.08 8.32
CA CYS A 116 20.00 5.83 7.56
C CYS A 116 20.35 6.01 6.08
N PRO A 117 21.59 5.69 5.66
CA PRO A 117 21.83 5.22 4.31
C PRO A 117 21.51 3.71 4.26
N CYS A 118 20.23 3.36 4.32
CA CYS A 118 19.80 1.95 4.43
C CYS A 118 20.26 1.11 3.22
N ALA A 119 20.41 1.73 2.05
CA ALA A 119 20.88 1.09 0.82
C ALA A 119 22.36 0.63 0.89
N GLY A 120 23.22 1.35 1.60
CA GLY A 120 24.66 1.03 1.69
C GLY A 120 24.98 -0.22 2.54
N HIS A 121 24.00 -0.74 3.28
CA HIS A 121 24.22 -1.78 4.30
C HIS A 121 23.72 -3.18 3.88
N LEU A 122 22.96 -3.31 2.79
CA LEU A 122 22.42 -4.61 2.32
C LEU A 122 23.44 -5.43 1.50
N GLY A 123 24.59 -4.86 1.17
CA GLY A 123 25.63 -5.47 0.35
C GLY A 123 25.43 -5.24 -1.16
N PRO A 124 26.51 -5.29 -1.96
CA PRO A 124 26.47 -4.92 -3.38
C PRO A 124 25.67 -5.88 -4.26
N ASP A 125 25.42 -7.12 -3.80
CA ASP A 125 24.74 -8.16 -4.57
C ASP A 125 23.21 -8.16 -4.39
N VAL A 126 22.66 -7.30 -3.53
CA VAL A 126 21.22 -7.21 -3.27
C VAL A 126 20.59 -6.13 -4.15
N LYS A 127 19.67 -6.53 -5.03
CA LYS A 127 18.82 -5.59 -5.79
C LYS A 127 17.60 -5.20 -4.97
N VAL A 128 17.31 -3.90 -4.94
CA VAL A 128 16.16 -3.34 -4.24
C VAL A 128 15.13 -2.86 -5.27
N TYR A 129 13.87 -3.26 -5.08
CA TYR A 129 12.74 -2.83 -5.92
C TYR A 129 11.79 -1.99 -5.07
N PRO A 130 11.94 -0.64 -5.05
CA PRO A 130 11.11 0.24 -4.23
C PRO A 130 9.73 0.50 -4.84
N ALA A 131 8.80 0.95 -4.00
CA ALA A 131 7.51 1.54 -4.37
C ALA A 131 7.37 2.92 -3.71
N VAL A 132 6.60 3.81 -4.33
CA VAL A 132 6.39 5.17 -3.82
C VAL A 132 5.32 5.15 -2.72
N GLY A 133 5.67 5.62 -1.53
CA GLY A 133 4.72 5.80 -0.42
C GLY A 133 4.02 7.15 -0.45
N ASN A 134 3.18 7.42 0.55
CA ASN A 134 2.36 8.64 0.60
C ASN A 134 3.04 9.82 1.32
N HIS A 135 4.16 9.57 2.00
CA HIS A 135 4.95 10.57 2.74
C HIS A 135 6.19 11.07 1.98
N GLU A 136 6.46 10.53 0.79
CA GLU A 136 7.60 10.93 -0.05
C GLU A 136 7.43 12.33 -0.65
N SER A 137 6.20 12.78 -0.84
CA SER A 137 5.89 14.12 -1.37
C SER A 137 5.62 15.13 -0.26
N THR A 138 5.71 16.41 -0.61
CA THR A 138 5.29 17.53 0.23
C THR A 138 4.40 18.48 -0.57
N PRO A 139 3.20 18.85 -0.08
CA PRO A 139 2.57 18.36 1.16
C PRO A 139 2.27 16.86 1.16
N VAL A 140 2.11 16.24 2.33
CA VAL A 140 1.80 14.79 2.43
C VAL A 140 0.56 14.44 1.60
N ASN A 141 0.59 13.28 0.93
CA ASN A 141 -0.42 12.81 -0.02
C ASN A 141 -0.58 13.65 -1.30
N SER A 142 0.20 14.71 -1.51
CA SER A 142 0.15 15.54 -2.72
C SER A 142 0.87 14.86 -3.88
N PHE A 143 0.14 14.06 -4.66
CA PHE A 143 0.65 13.38 -5.86
C PHE A 143 -0.17 13.77 -7.10
N PRO A 144 0.08 14.97 -7.66
CA PRO A 144 -0.58 15.41 -8.88
C PRO A 144 -0.32 14.44 -10.04
N PRO A 145 -1.36 13.98 -10.75
CA PRO A 145 -1.17 13.12 -11.90
C PRO A 145 -0.43 13.83 -13.05
N PRO A 146 0.07 13.09 -14.06
CA PRO A 146 0.93 13.65 -15.12
C PRO A 146 0.32 14.74 -16.00
N PHE A 147 -1.00 14.96 -15.94
CA PHE A 147 -1.68 16.07 -16.62
C PHE A 147 -1.49 17.42 -15.89
N ILE A 148 -0.98 17.42 -14.66
CA ILE A 148 -0.54 18.63 -13.95
C ILE A 148 0.94 18.86 -14.27
N HIS A 149 1.26 20.05 -14.76
CA HIS A 149 2.60 20.39 -15.27
C HIS A 149 3.29 21.50 -14.48
N GLY A 150 4.59 21.67 -14.73
CA GLY A 150 5.41 22.71 -14.12
C GLY A 150 5.74 22.42 -12.65
N ASN A 151 6.03 23.46 -11.87
CA ASN A 151 6.52 23.34 -10.49
C ASN A 151 5.53 22.70 -9.51
N ARG A 152 4.26 22.53 -9.90
CA ARG A 152 3.26 21.82 -9.09
C ARG A 152 3.20 20.32 -9.37
N SER A 153 3.90 19.83 -10.39
CA SER A 153 3.97 18.40 -10.68
C SER A 153 4.89 17.67 -9.69
N SER A 154 4.79 16.34 -9.63
CA SER A 154 5.70 15.49 -8.85
C SER A 154 7.03 15.20 -9.58
N SER A 155 7.34 15.89 -10.68
CA SER A 155 8.58 15.62 -11.45
C SER A 155 9.84 15.80 -10.60
N TRP A 156 9.89 16.81 -9.72
CA TRP A 156 11.02 16.99 -8.80
C TRP A 156 11.31 15.74 -7.95
N LEU A 157 10.26 15.03 -7.53
CA LEU A 157 10.36 13.83 -6.71
C LEU A 157 10.74 12.62 -7.57
N TYR A 158 10.01 12.40 -8.67
CA TYR A 158 10.21 11.23 -9.52
C TYR A 158 11.53 11.26 -10.27
N ASP A 159 12.03 12.44 -10.64
CA ASP A 159 13.34 12.60 -11.30
C ASP A 159 14.47 12.28 -10.31
N THR A 160 14.39 12.76 -9.07
CA THR A 160 15.35 12.39 -8.01
C THR A 160 15.29 10.89 -7.70
N MET A 161 14.10 10.29 -7.54
CA MET A 161 13.96 8.85 -7.37
C MET A 161 14.57 8.07 -8.54
N ALA A 162 14.37 8.55 -9.78
CA ALA A 162 14.92 7.92 -10.97
C ALA A 162 16.45 7.98 -11.01
N GLU A 163 17.06 9.06 -10.53
CA GLU A 163 18.52 9.15 -10.38
C GLU A 163 19.03 8.16 -9.32
N GLU A 164 18.47 8.22 -8.11
CA GLU A 164 18.89 7.41 -6.97
C GLU A 164 18.63 5.91 -7.16
N TRP A 165 17.54 5.53 -7.82
CA TRP A 165 17.15 4.13 -8.02
C TRP A 165 17.62 3.55 -9.35
N SER A 166 18.22 4.36 -10.24
CA SER A 166 18.78 3.87 -11.52
C SER A 166 19.77 2.70 -11.38
N PRO A 167 20.57 2.56 -10.30
CA PRO A 167 21.46 1.41 -10.16
C PRO A 167 20.72 0.07 -10.01
N TRP A 168 19.46 0.08 -9.59
CA TRP A 168 18.65 -1.13 -9.40
C TRP A 168 17.68 -1.40 -10.55
N LEU A 169 17.39 -0.38 -11.36
CA LEU A 169 16.31 -0.40 -12.35
C LEU A 169 16.85 -0.36 -13.78
N SER A 170 16.10 -0.97 -14.69
CA SER A 170 16.39 -0.87 -16.13
C SER A 170 15.95 0.48 -16.69
N GLU A 171 16.56 0.92 -17.80
CA GLU A 171 16.17 2.16 -18.49
C GLU A 171 14.65 2.29 -18.78
N PRO A 172 13.96 1.24 -19.28
CA PRO A 172 12.50 1.29 -19.42
C PRO A 172 11.74 1.53 -18.11
N ALA A 173 12.20 0.91 -17.01
CA ALA A 173 11.61 1.09 -15.69
C ALA A 173 11.82 2.51 -15.15
N VAL A 174 13.03 3.05 -15.32
CA VAL A 174 13.36 4.45 -14.97
C VAL A 174 12.47 5.43 -15.75
N LYS A 175 12.15 5.15 -17.01
CA LYS A 175 11.27 6.00 -17.82
C LYS A 175 9.84 6.08 -17.28
N THR A 176 9.24 4.96 -16.90
CA THR A 176 7.88 4.98 -16.31
C THR A 176 7.89 5.55 -14.89
N LEU A 177 8.98 5.31 -14.14
CA LEU A 177 9.20 5.91 -12.82
C LEU A 177 9.16 7.45 -12.91
N ARG A 178 9.91 8.07 -13.84
CA ARG A 178 9.85 9.53 -14.07
C ARG A 178 8.46 10.03 -14.47
N ARG A 179 7.70 9.23 -15.23
CA ARG A 179 6.36 9.62 -15.69
C ARG A 179 5.35 9.65 -14.55
N GLY A 180 5.37 8.68 -13.65
CA GLY A 180 4.26 8.50 -12.70
C GLY A 180 4.59 7.75 -11.42
N GLY A 181 5.85 7.49 -11.10
CA GLY A 181 6.21 6.81 -9.85
C GLY A 181 6.00 5.30 -9.84
N PHE A 182 5.77 4.67 -11.00
CA PHE A 182 5.53 3.22 -11.12
C PHE A 182 6.38 2.60 -12.23
N TYR A 183 6.66 1.30 -12.12
CA TYR A 183 7.49 0.59 -13.10
C TYR A 183 7.34 -0.92 -13.03
N THR A 184 7.92 -1.62 -14.02
CA THR A 184 8.05 -3.08 -13.99
C THR A 184 9.48 -3.52 -14.29
N MET A 185 9.90 -4.62 -13.67
CA MET A 185 11.21 -5.23 -13.86
C MET A 185 11.06 -6.75 -14.01
N GLU A 186 11.76 -7.34 -14.97
CA GLU A 186 12.03 -8.79 -14.92
C GLU A 186 13.14 -9.00 -13.89
N VAL A 187 12.80 -9.63 -12.77
CA VAL A 187 13.74 -9.81 -11.65
C VAL A 187 14.63 -11.03 -11.90
N GLN A 188 14.03 -12.08 -12.43
CA GLN A 188 14.65 -13.35 -12.84
C GLN A 188 13.84 -13.93 -14.00
N PRO A 189 14.40 -14.85 -14.81
CA PRO A 189 13.65 -15.53 -15.85
C PRO A 189 12.31 -16.09 -15.35
N GLY A 190 11.21 -15.64 -15.96
CA GLY A 190 9.85 -16.06 -15.61
C GLY A 190 9.25 -15.41 -14.36
N LEU A 191 9.91 -14.43 -13.73
CA LEU A 191 9.35 -13.63 -12.63
C LEU A 191 9.50 -12.13 -12.90
N ARG A 192 8.37 -11.44 -12.95
CA ARG A 192 8.27 -10.00 -13.09
C ARG A 192 7.77 -9.36 -11.80
N VAL A 193 8.39 -8.25 -11.40
CA VAL A 193 7.85 -7.35 -10.39
C VAL A 193 7.16 -6.19 -11.08
N VAL A 194 6.02 -5.79 -10.53
CA VAL A 194 5.30 -4.57 -10.90
C VAL A 194 5.18 -3.71 -9.65
N SER A 195 5.83 -2.55 -9.67
CA SER A 195 5.76 -1.56 -8.60
C SER A 195 4.74 -0.48 -8.97
N LEU A 196 3.66 -0.40 -8.19
CA LEU A 196 2.56 0.54 -8.40
C LEU A 196 2.72 1.78 -7.52
N ASN A 197 2.36 2.94 -8.07
CA ASN A 197 2.17 4.15 -7.30
C ASN A 197 0.73 4.19 -6.77
N MET A 198 0.56 3.77 -5.53
CA MET A 198 -0.76 3.67 -4.90
C MET A 198 -1.34 5.04 -4.52
N ASN A 199 -0.57 6.13 -4.61
CA ASN A 199 -1.09 7.49 -4.39
C ASN A 199 -2.11 7.93 -5.43
N PHE A 200 -2.15 7.27 -6.60
CA PHE A 200 -3.19 7.48 -7.61
C PHE A 200 -4.51 6.77 -7.29
N CYS A 201 -4.56 6.00 -6.21
CA CYS A 201 -5.80 5.45 -5.67
C CYS A 201 -6.19 6.08 -4.32
N ALA A 202 -5.29 6.82 -3.66
CA ALA A 202 -5.45 7.31 -2.29
C ALA A 202 -6.63 8.28 -2.15
N ARG A 203 -7.39 8.15 -1.06
CA ARG A 203 -8.50 9.05 -0.73
C ARG A 203 -7.98 10.43 -0.30
N GLU A 204 -6.78 10.45 0.26
CA GLU A 204 -6.08 11.59 0.81
C GLU A 204 -5.41 12.45 -0.28
N ASN A 205 -5.24 11.91 -1.49
CA ASN A 205 -4.69 12.65 -2.61
C ASN A 205 -5.73 13.59 -3.22
N PHE A 206 -5.77 14.82 -2.73
CA PHE A 206 -6.72 15.85 -3.14
C PHE A 206 -6.64 16.23 -4.63
N TRP A 207 -5.54 15.93 -5.34
CA TRP A 207 -5.46 16.17 -6.79
C TRP A 207 -6.41 15.29 -7.60
N LEU A 208 -6.86 14.17 -7.03
CA LEU A 208 -7.84 13.29 -7.68
C LEU A 208 -9.25 13.91 -7.73
N LEU A 209 -9.50 15.01 -7.03
CA LEU A 209 -10.71 15.83 -7.24
C LEU A 209 -10.80 16.38 -8.67
N VAL A 210 -9.65 16.64 -9.31
CA VAL A 210 -9.60 17.17 -10.68
C VAL A 210 -10.00 16.11 -11.69
N ASN A 211 -9.39 14.92 -11.59
CA ASN A 211 -9.78 13.74 -12.35
C ASN A 211 -9.25 12.49 -11.65
N SER A 212 -10.17 11.62 -11.23
CA SER A 212 -9.86 10.34 -10.58
C SER A 212 -9.90 9.14 -11.53
N THR A 213 -10.11 9.35 -12.83
CA THR A 213 -10.20 8.30 -13.85
C THR A 213 -8.79 7.82 -14.21
N ASP A 214 -8.48 6.58 -13.85
CA ASP A 214 -7.17 5.91 -14.02
C ASP A 214 -5.97 6.87 -14.10
N PRO A 215 -5.61 7.57 -13.00
CA PRO A 215 -4.58 8.59 -13.07
C PRO A 215 -3.25 8.00 -13.56
N ALA A 216 -2.63 8.68 -14.52
CA ALA A 216 -1.44 8.23 -15.26
C ALA A 216 -1.62 6.98 -16.15
N ASP A 217 -2.87 6.56 -16.39
CA ASP A 217 -3.23 5.32 -17.10
C ASP A 217 -2.62 4.07 -16.43
N GLN A 218 -2.43 4.12 -15.10
CA GLN A 218 -1.66 3.11 -14.36
C GLN A 218 -2.33 1.74 -14.40
N LEU A 219 -3.65 1.64 -14.21
CA LEU A 219 -4.34 0.36 -14.25
C LEU A 219 -4.44 -0.18 -15.68
N GLN A 220 -4.66 0.68 -16.69
CA GLN A 220 -4.61 0.23 -18.08
C GLN A 220 -3.21 -0.25 -18.48
N TRP A 221 -2.15 0.41 -17.99
CA TRP A 221 -0.78 -0.05 -18.13
C TRP A 221 -0.54 -1.39 -17.43
N LEU A 222 -1.04 -1.57 -16.20
CA LEU A 222 -0.96 -2.82 -15.45
C LEU A 222 -1.61 -3.98 -16.23
N VAL A 223 -2.79 -3.75 -16.84
CA VAL A 223 -3.46 -4.74 -17.70
C VAL A 223 -2.56 -5.18 -18.85
N HIS A 224 -1.85 -4.25 -19.50
CA HIS A 224 -0.93 -4.59 -20.59
C HIS A 224 0.26 -5.41 -20.09
N VAL A 225 0.87 -5.02 -18.96
CA VAL A 225 1.99 -5.75 -18.36
C VAL A 225 1.57 -7.18 -17.98
N LEU A 226 0.42 -7.34 -17.33
CA LEU A 226 -0.08 -8.65 -16.93
C LEU A 226 -0.43 -9.53 -18.12
N GLN A 227 -1.02 -8.97 -19.18
CA GLN A 227 -1.30 -9.74 -20.39
C GLN A 227 -0.01 -10.17 -21.09
N GLU A 228 0.99 -9.31 -21.17
CA GLU A 228 2.29 -9.67 -21.73
C GLU A 228 2.98 -10.77 -20.91
N SER A 229 2.91 -10.69 -19.57
CA SER A 229 3.43 -11.73 -18.69
C SER A 229 2.68 -13.05 -18.86
N GLU A 230 1.34 -13.02 -18.95
CA GLU A 230 0.51 -14.22 -19.22
C GLU A 230 0.92 -14.86 -20.56
N ASN A 231 1.11 -14.07 -21.62
CA ASN A 231 1.53 -14.55 -22.93
C ASN A 231 2.92 -15.18 -22.92
N LYS A 232 3.82 -14.68 -22.06
CA LYS A 232 5.19 -15.21 -21.88
C LYS A 232 5.26 -16.36 -20.87
N GLY A 233 4.17 -16.66 -20.16
CA GLY A 233 4.16 -17.61 -19.05
C GLY A 233 4.97 -17.13 -17.83
N GLU A 234 5.21 -15.82 -17.71
CA GLU A 234 5.80 -15.21 -16.52
C GLU A 234 4.82 -15.23 -15.35
N LYS A 235 5.35 -15.27 -14.13
CA LYS A 235 4.60 -14.94 -12.92
C LYS A 235 4.89 -13.51 -12.49
N VAL A 236 3.93 -12.90 -11.80
CA VAL A 236 3.97 -11.50 -11.42
C VAL A 236 3.83 -11.34 -9.91
N HIS A 237 4.77 -10.57 -9.34
CA HIS A 237 4.67 -10.01 -7.99
C HIS A 237 4.30 -8.54 -8.10
N ILE A 238 3.21 -8.14 -7.44
CA ILE A 238 2.80 -6.74 -7.35
C ILE A 238 3.30 -6.19 -6.01
N ILE A 239 3.99 -5.06 -6.05
CA ILE A 239 4.37 -4.29 -4.86
C ILE A 239 3.73 -2.91 -4.92
N GLY A 240 3.32 -2.39 -3.78
CA GLY A 240 2.79 -1.04 -3.64
C GLY A 240 2.84 -0.59 -2.18
N HIS A 241 2.41 0.64 -1.91
CA HIS A 241 2.38 1.17 -0.55
C HIS A 241 1.02 0.98 0.12
N ILE A 242 0.01 1.75 -0.30
CA ILE A 242 -1.37 1.68 0.23
C ILE A 242 -2.03 0.40 -0.26
N PRO A 243 -2.60 -0.45 0.60
CA PRO A 243 -3.27 -1.66 0.18
C PRO A 243 -4.57 -1.35 -0.62
N PRO A 244 -4.93 -2.19 -1.61
CA PRO A 244 -6.04 -1.93 -2.54
C PRO A 244 -7.40 -1.69 -1.88
N GLY A 245 -7.63 -2.27 -0.70
CA GLY A 245 -8.83 -2.04 0.07
C GLY A 245 -9.03 -0.60 0.54
N LEU A 246 -7.94 0.14 0.78
CA LEU A 246 -7.99 1.53 1.27
C LEU A 246 -8.11 2.58 0.16
N CYS A 247 -8.07 2.15 -1.10
CA CYS A 247 -8.18 3.01 -2.27
C CYS A 247 -9.60 3.62 -2.46
N LEU A 248 -9.73 4.56 -3.40
CA LEU A 248 -11.01 5.03 -3.94
C LEU A 248 -11.79 3.86 -4.57
N SER A 249 -13.11 3.86 -4.38
CA SER A 249 -14.02 2.77 -4.78
C SER A 249 -13.80 2.31 -6.23
N SER A 250 -13.92 3.20 -7.23
CA SER A 250 -13.71 2.85 -8.65
C SER A 250 -12.33 2.25 -8.91
N TRP A 251 -11.27 2.79 -8.30
CA TRP A 251 -9.92 2.27 -8.50
C TRP A 251 -9.76 0.87 -7.90
N SER A 252 -10.23 0.70 -6.65
CA SER A 252 -10.22 -0.58 -5.92
C SER A 252 -11.00 -1.65 -6.70
N TRP A 253 -12.16 -1.31 -7.24
CA TRP A 253 -12.99 -2.21 -8.06
C TRP A 253 -12.27 -2.66 -9.33
N ASN A 254 -11.65 -1.73 -10.06
CA ASN A 254 -10.89 -2.07 -11.26
C ASN A 254 -9.66 -2.92 -10.94
N TYR A 255 -8.93 -2.61 -9.86
CA TYR A 255 -7.82 -3.43 -9.40
C TYR A 255 -8.27 -4.85 -9.04
N TYR A 256 -9.36 -4.98 -8.27
CA TYR A 256 -9.97 -6.26 -7.92
C TYR A 256 -10.37 -7.07 -9.16
N HIS A 257 -10.89 -6.39 -10.19
CA HIS A 257 -11.25 -6.98 -11.47
C HIS A 257 -10.03 -7.49 -12.27
N ILE A 258 -8.95 -6.71 -12.26
CA ILE A 258 -7.67 -7.10 -12.86
C ILE A 258 -7.09 -8.33 -12.16
N VAL A 259 -7.07 -8.34 -10.82
CA VAL A 259 -6.58 -9.49 -10.04
C VAL A 259 -7.39 -10.74 -10.35
N ASN A 260 -8.71 -10.61 -10.44
CA ASN A 260 -9.59 -11.70 -10.85
C ASN A 260 -9.28 -12.23 -12.25
N ARG A 261 -9.06 -11.35 -13.24
CA ARG A 261 -8.71 -11.77 -14.61
C ARG A 261 -7.39 -12.51 -14.67
N TYR A 262 -6.39 -12.08 -13.90
CA TYR A 262 -5.01 -12.56 -13.98
C TYR A 262 -4.59 -13.42 -12.78
N GLU A 263 -5.54 -14.09 -12.13
CA GLU A 263 -5.29 -14.91 -10.92
C GLU A 263 -4.24 -16.02 -11.12
N SER A 264 -4.06 -16.53 -12.35
CA SER A 264 -3.02 -17.53 -12.66
C SER A 264 -1.63 -16.92 -12.89
N THR A 265 -1.56 -15.60 -13.09
CA THR A 265 -0.35 -14.86 -13.45
C THR A 265 0.20 -14.11 -12.24
N ILE A 266 -0.68 -13.54 -11.40
CA ILE A 266 -0.29 -12.84 -10.16
C ILE A 266 -0.08 -13.88 -9.05
N THR A 267 1.13 -14.00 -8.54
CA THR A 267 1.49 -15.03 -7.54
C THR A 267 1.96 -14.46 -6.20
N GLY A 268 2.08 -13.12 -6.11
CA GLY A 268 2.38 -12.41 -4.88
C GLY A 268 1.91 -10.95 -4.97
N GLN A 269 1.38 -10.44 -3.86
CA GLN A 269 0.95 -9.06 -3.70
C GLN A 269 1.44 -8.56 -2.34
N PHE A 270 2.16 -7.44 -2.31
CA PHE A 270 2.87 -6.97 -1.12
C PHE A 270 2.68 -5.46 -0.92
N PHE A 271 2.14 -5.09 0.23
CA PHE A 271 1.83 -3.71 0.61
C PHE A 271 2.31 -3.38 2.03
N GLY A 272 2.15 -2.12 2.42
CA GLY A 272 2.48 -1.62 3.76
C GLY A 272 1.43 -0.61 4.21
N HIS A 273 1.86 0.59 4.59
CA HIS A 273 1.02 1.76 4.92
C HIS A 273 0.21 1.66 6.23
N THR A 274 -0.41 0.52 6.53
CA THR A 274 -1.21 0.36 7.76
C THR A 274 -0.36 0.26 9.03
N HIS A 275 0.95 0.06 8.86
CA HIS A 275 1.96 -0.16 9.90
C HIS A 275 1.80 -1.45 10.72
N LYS A 276 0.70 -2.18 10.52
CA LYS A 276 0.34 -3.41 11.22
C LYS A 276 0.61 -4.65 10.39
N ASP A 277 0.62 -5.81 11.05
CA ASP A 277 0.80 -7.11 10.40
C ASP A 277 -0.57 -7.68 9.99
N GLU A 278 -0.92 -7.51 8.70
CA GLU A 278 -2.27 -7.75 8.16
C GLU A 278 -2.22 -8.44 6.78
N PHE A 279 -3.39 -8.76 6.25
CA PHE A 279 -3.55 -9.21 4.88
C PHE A 279 -4.94 -8.88 4.34
N GLU A 280 -5.08 -8.77 3.02
CA GLU A 280 -6.35 -8.62 2.33
C GLU A 280 -6.63 -9.83 1.44
N MET A 281 -7.81 -10.42 1.60
CA MET A 281 -8.27 -11.53 0.75
C MET A 281 -8.91 -11.03 -0.55
N PHE A 282 -8.71 -11.79 -1.62
CA PHE A 282 -9.38 -11.61 -2.91
C PHE A 282 -10.16 -12.89 -3.24
N TYR A 283 -11.41 -12.72 -3.66
CA TYR A 283 -12.33 -13.78 -4.07
C TYR A 283 -12.77 -13.59 -5.51
N ASP A 284 -13.31 -14.66 -6.10
CA ASP A 284 -13.93 -14.57 -7.41
C ASP A 284 -15.05 -13.51 -7.43
N GLU A 285 -15.19 -12.80 -8.55
CA GLU A 285 -16.21 -11.76 -8.67
C GLU A 285 -17.66 -12.27 -8.80
N THR A 286 -17.87 -13.55 -9.11
CA THR A 286 -19.19 -14.06 -9.48
C THR A 286 -20.07 -14.21 -8.24
N ASP A 287 -19.56 -14.87 -7.21
CA ASP A 287 -20.28 -15.08 -5.96
C ASP A 287 -19.47 -14.73 -4.71
N LYS A 288 -18.19 -14.34 -4.88
CA LYS A 288 -17.28 -13.98 -3.78
C LYS A 288 -17.09 -15.12 -2.77
N THR A 289 -17.09 -16.37 -3.24
CA THR A 289 -16.91 -17.53 -2.36
C THR A 289 -15.57 -18.21 -2.52
N ARG A 290 -14.95 -18.18 -3.70
CA ARG A 290 -13.68 -18.86 -3.95
C ARG A 290 -12.51 -17.90 -3.73
N PRO A 291 -11.65 -18.11 -2.72
CA PRO A 291 -10.46 -17.29 -2.55
C PRO A 291 -9.48 -17.55 -3.70
N LEU A 292 -8.95 -16.48 -4.29
CA LEU A 292 -8.04 -16.51 -5.44
C LEU A 292 -6.73 -15.75 -5.23
N GLY A 293 -6.65 -14.92 -4.19
CA GLY A 293 -5.46 -14.12 -3.93
C GLY A 293 -5.38 -13.66 -2.48
N VAL A 294 -4.14 -13.42 -2.04
CA VAL A 294 -3.83 -12.79 -0.75
C VAL A 294 -2.88 -11.64 -1.06
N ALA A 295 -3.19 -10.46 -0.53
CA ALA A 295 -2.25 -9.35 -0.45
C ALA A 295 -1.69 -9.28 0.96
N PHE A 296 -0.39 -9.43 1.11
CA PHE A 296 0.28 -9.36 2.40
C PHE A 296 0.59 -7.90 2.72
N ILE A 297 0.14 -7.44 3.88
CA ILE A 297 0.40 -6.10 4.38
C ILE A 297 1.45 -6.24 5.48
N ALA A 298 2.68 -5.85 5.17
CA ALA A 298 3.78 -6.01 6.11
C ALA A 298 3.75 -4.89 7.16
N PRO A 299 4.12 -5.20 8.42
CA PRO A 299 4.15 -4.20 9.47
C PRO A 299 5.33 -3.24 9.27
N SER A 300 5.22 -2.06 9.88
CA SER A 300 6.20 -0.99 9.69
C SER A 300 7.51 -1.21 10.44
N VAL A 301 8.58 -0.63 9.90
CA VAL A 301 9.82 -0.41 10.66
C VAL A 301 9.63 0.65 11.73
N THR A 302 8.81 1.69 11.48
CA THR A 302 8.53 2.72 12.48
C THR A 302 7.76 2.19 13.70
N THR A 303 7.85 2.93 14.79
CA THR A 303 7.06 2.72 16.00
C THR A 303 5.68 3.36 15.92
N TYR A 304 5.43 4.22 14.93
CA TYR A 304 4.18 4.97 14.84
C TYR A 304 2.99 4.03 14.53
N VAL A 305 1.92 3.98 15.34
CA VAL A 305 1.80 4.50 16.70
C VAL A 305 1.84 3.35 17.68
N ASP A 306 2.68 3.48 18.71
CA ASP A 306 2.75 2.56 19.86
C ASP A 306 3.03 1.10 19.48
N LEU A 307 4.00 0.91 18.57
CA LEU A 307 4.43 -0.41 18.11
C LEU A 307 5.92 -0.61 18.33
N ASN A 308 6.35 -1.86 18.47
CA ASN A 308 7.76 -2.20 18.25
C ASN A 308 8.16 -1.93 16.80
N PRO A 309 9.41 -1.57 16.49
CA PRO A 309 9.93 -1.64 15.12
C PRO A 309 9.87 -3.07 14.59
N GLY A 310 9.52 -3.26 13.31
CA GLY A 310 9.44 -4.58 12.68
C GLY A 310 9.86 -4.61 11.21
N TYR A 311 10.28 -5.77 10.72
CA TYR A 311 10.44 -6.03 9.29
C TYR A 311 10.04 -7.47 8.95
N ARG A 312 9.89 -7.75 7.65
CA ARG A 312 9.36 -9.02 7.15
C ARG A 312 10.34 -9.69 6.19
N VAL A 313 10.43 -11.02 6.25
CA VAL A 313 11.11 -11.85 5.25
C VAL A 313 10.13 -12.85 4.67
N TYR A 314 9.99 -12.87 3.34
CA TYR A 314 9.17 -13.84 2.63
C TYR A 314 10.03 -14.99 2.09
N TYR A 315 9.51 -16.21 2.20
CA TYR A 315 10.03 -17.39 1.53
C TYR A 315 9.16 -17.65 0.32
N VAL A 316 9.75 -17.59 -0.86
CA VAL A 316 9.05 -17.69 -2.15
C VAL A 316 9.56 -18.91 -2.90
N ASP A 317 8.68 -19.56 -3.65
CA ASP A 317 9.06 -20.62 -4.57
C ASP A 317 10.12 -20.13 -5.57
N GLY A 318 11.24 -20.82 -5.62
CA GLY A 318 12.50 -20.28 -6.12
C GLY A 318 12.65 -20.25 -7.64
N ASN A 319 13.88 -20.06 -8.09
CA ASN A 319 14.21 -19.92 -9.50
C ASN A 319 14.45 -21.28 -10.19
N TYR A 320 13.40 -21.83 -10.78
CA TYR A 320 13.50 -23.03 -11.62
C TYR A 320 12.34 -23.09 -12.62
N LYS A 321 12.50 -23.93 -13.63
CA LYS A 321 11.49 -24.11 -14.68
C LYS A 321 10.21 -24.70 -14.09
N GLY A 322 9.08 -24.01 -14.29
CA GLY A 322 7.78 -24.42 -13.77
C GLY A 322 7.53 -24.00 -12.31
N SER A 323 8.41 -23.20 -11.72
CA SER A 323 8.19 -22.61 -10.39
C SER A 323 6.88 -21.83 -10.36
N SER A 324 6.14 -22.01 -9.28
CA SER A 324 4.89 -21.31 -9.03
C SER A 324 5.11 -19.84 -8.66
N ARG A 325 6.31 -19.49 -8.17
CA ARG A 325 6.67 -18.17 -7.63
C ARG A 325 5.68 -17.67 -6.56
N HIS A 326 4.94 -18.54 -5.89
CA HIS A 326 4.08 -18.16 -4.76
C HIS A 326 4.88 -17.98 -3.47
N VAL A 327 4.30 -17.22 -2.54
CA VAL A 327 4.77 -17.15 -1.15
C VAL A 327 4.50 -18.51 -0.47
N LEU A 328 5.54 -19.09 0.10
CA LEU A 328 5.52 -20.39 0.78
C LEU A 328 5.44 -20.26 2.29
N ASP A 329 6.08 -19.22 2.84
CA ASP A 329 6.03 -18.87 4.26
C ASP A 329 6.50 -17.42 4.44
N HIS A 330 6.35 -16.86 5.64
CA HIS A 330 6.98 -15.61 6.00
C HIS A 330 7.38 -15.53 7.47
N GLU A 331 8.30 -14.62 7.79
CA GLU A 331 8.80 -14.35 9.12
C GLU A 331 8.73 -12.86 9.43
N THR A 332 8.19 -12.51 10.59
CA THR A 332 8.24 -11.14 11.10
C THR A 332 9.31 -11.06 12.20
N TYR A 333 10.23 -10.12 12.06
CA TYR A 333 11.24 -9.79 13.06
C TYR A 333 10.90 -8.46 13.70
N ILE A 334 11.18 -8.32 15.00
CA ILE A 334 10.92 -7.09 15.75
C ILE A 334 12.13 -6.68 16.57
N LEU A 335 12.12 -5.41 16.97
CA LEU A 335 12.96 -4.92 18.04
C LEU A 335 12.10 -4.63 19.28
N ASN A 336 12.26 -5.41 20.35
CA ASN A 336 11.51 -5.20 21.58
C ASN A 336 12.02 -3.95 22.32
N LEU A 337 11.29 -2.84 22.21
CA LEU A 337 11.70 -1.55 22.78
C LEU A 337 11.84 -1.57 24.30
N THR A 338 11.04 -2.38 25.00
CA THR A 338 11.13 -2.53 26.45
C THR A 338 12.49 -3.09 26.85
N GLU A 339 12.97 -4.12 26.15
CA GLU A 339 14.24 -4.77 26.45
C GLU A 339 15.45 -3.91 26.06
N VAL A 340 15.37 -3.23 24.92
CA VAL A 340 16.53 -2.47 24.42
C VAL A 340 16.68 -1.09 25.05
N ASN A 341 15.61 -0.47 25.52
CA ASN A 341 15.70 0.80 26.26
C ASN A 341 16.04 0.59 27.74
N HIS A 342 15.64 -0.57 28.30
CA HIS A 342 15.90 -0.94 29.69
C HIS A 342 16.55 -2.32 29.75
N SER A 343 17.87 -2.37 29.55
CA SER A 343 18.64 -3.60 29.77
C SER A 343 18.38 -4.13 31.20
N PRO A 344 17.95 -5.40 31.37
CA PRO A 344 17.70 -5.98 32.68
C PRO A 344 18.90 -5.94 33.63
N GLU A 345 20.12 -5.91 33.08
CA GLU A 345 21.38 -5.95 33.84
C GLU A 345 21.90 -4.56 34.21
N SER A 346 21.66 -3.54 33.38
CA SER A 346 22.30 -2.22 33.53
C SER A 346 21.32 -1.05 33.67
N GLY A 347 20.03 -1.26 33.40
CA GLY A 347 19.01 -0.21 33.38
C GLY A 347 19.21 0.86 32.28
N LYS A 348 20.17 0.63 31.38
CA LYS A 348 20.56 1.56 30.29
C LYS A 348 20.17 0.98 28.93
N PRO A 349 20.12 1.83 27.89
CA PRO A 349 19.93 1.37 26.52
C PRO A 349 21.04 0.43 26.07
N VAL A 350 20.66 -0.63 25.35
CA VAL A 350 21.58 -1.62 24.77
C VAL A 350 22.34 -0.96 23.60
N GLN A 351 23.67 -1.08 23.58
CA GLN A 351 24.51 -0.43 22.54
C GLN A 351 24.42 -1.09 21.16
N ASP A 352 24.13 -2.39 21.08
CA ASP A 352 23.95 -3.14 19.83
C ASP A 352 22.65 -3.97 19.90
N PRO A 353 21.49 -3.33 19.66
CA PRO A 353 20.20 -3.97 19.80
C PRO A 353 20.00 -5.08 18.76
N LYS A 354 19.67 -6.30 19.22
CA LYS A 354 19.41 -7.44 18.34
C LYS A 354 17.93 -7.53 17.98
N TRP A 355 17.66 -7.66 16.68
CA TRP A 355 16.33 -7.98 16.17
C TRP A 355 16.00 -9.45 16.44
N GLY A 356 14.84 -9.70 17.04
CA GLY A 356 14.35 -11.04 17.37
C GLY A 356 13.28 -11.50 16.40
N LEU A 357 13.21 -12.81 16.13
CA LEU A 357 12.10 -13.41 15.40
C LEU A 357 10.84 -13.34 16.29
N LEU A 358 9.78 -12.69 15.82
CA LEU A 358 8.49 -12.68 16.49
C LEU A 358 7.72 -13.97 16.20
N TYR A 359 7.59 -14.32 14.90
CA TYR A 359 6.94 -15.55 14.48
C TYR A 359 7.27 -15.92 13.03
N ARG A 360 7.03 -17.20 12.69
CA ARG A 360 6.92 -17.73 11.33
C ARG A 360 5.47 -18.15 11.07
N ALA A 361 4.87 -17.72 9.97
CA ALA A 361 3.41 -17.84 9.79
C ALA A 361 2.87 -19.26 9.81
N ARG A 362 3.45 -20.18 9.03
CA ARG A 362 2.91 -21.55 8.97
C ARG A 362 2.98 -22.25 10.32
N GLU A 363 4.05 -22.04 11.07
CA GLU A 363 4.19 -22.58 12.42
C GLU A 363 3.20 -21.92 13.40
N ALA A 364 3.13 -20.59 13.39
CA ALA A 364 2.32 -19.86 14.34
C ALA A 364 0.81 -20.06 14.11
N TYR A 365 0.37 -20.09 12.86
CA TYR A 365 -1.02 -20.28 12.47
C TYR A 365 -1.37 -21.73 12.12
N GLN A 366 -0.42 -22.67 12.26
CA GLN A 366 -0.60 -24.10 11.96
C GLN A 366 -1.13 -24.33 10.53
N LEU A 367 -0.67 -23.52 9.57
CA LEU A 367 -1.16 -23.56 8.19
C LEU A 367 -0.36 -24.53 7.31
N PRO A 368 -1.03 -25.35 6.49
CA PRO A 368 -0.33 -26.24 5.57
C PRO A 368 0.35 -25.46 4.45
N SER A 369 -0.19 -24.33 4.01
CA SER A 369 0.45 -23.39 3.09
C SER A 369 0.00 -21.95 3.34
N LEU A 370 0.59 -20.99 2.61
CA LEU A 370 0.13 -19.60 2.57
C LEU A 370 -0.73 -19.28 1.34
N PHE A 371 -1.36 -20.30 0.74
CA PHE A 371 -2.26 -20.12 -0.39
C PHE A 371 -3.63 -19.57 0.02
N PRO A 372 -4.41 -18.98 -0.91
CA PRO A 372 -5.66 -18.30 -0.59
C PRO A 372 -6.68 -19.17 0.18
N ALA A 373 -6.78 -20.46 -0.14
CA ALA A 373 -7.70 -21.37 0.56
C ALA A 373 -7.36 -21.55 2.05
N ASP A 374 -6.08 -21.58 2.40
CA ASP A 374 -5.64 -21.76 3.79
C ASP A 374 -5.80 -20.47 4.61
N PHE A 375 -5.64 -19.30 3.97
CA PHE A 375 -5.95 -18.01 4.60
C PHE A 375 -7.46 -17.79 4.78
N ASP A 376 -8.30 -18.23 3.85
CA ASP A 376 -9.76 -18.21 4.05
C ASP A 376 -10.16 -19.10 5.25
N ALA A 377 -9.58 -20.30 5.36
CA ALA A 377 -9.77 -21.18 6.51
C ALA A 377 -9.24 -20.56 7.82
N LEU A 378 -8.15 -19.78 7.77
CA LEU A 378 -7.65 -19.02 8.91
C LEU A 378 -8.67 -18.00 9.40
N LEU A 379 -9.33 -17.25 8.49
CA LEU A 379 -10.39 -16.32 8.87
C LEU A 379 -11.56 -17.04 9.57
N GLN A 380 -11.96 -18.21 9.08
CA GLN A 380 -12.98 -19.03 9.75
C GLN A 380 -12.53 -19.49 11.15
N THR A 381 -11.24 -19.73 11.33
CA THR A 381 -10.65 -20.09 12.63
C THR A 381 -10.70 -18.90 13.57
N PHE A 382 -10.35 -17.70 13.12
CA PHE A 382 -10.47 -16.48 13.92
C PHE A 382 -11.91 -16.26 14.41
N VAL A 383 -12.93 -16.48 13.56
CA VAL A 383 -14.33 -16.36 13.98
C VAL A 383 -14.65 -17.30 15.13
N LYS A 384 -14.19 -18.56 15.07
CA LYS A 384 -14.58 -19.63 16.00
C LYS A 384 -13.73 -19.71 17.27
N ASP A 385 -12.47 -19.28 17.22
CA ASP A 385 -11.51 -19.40 18.32
C ASP A 385 -10.94 -18.02 18.70
N ASP A 386 -11.46 -17.47 19.79
CA ASP A 386 -11.01 -16.19 20.35
C ASP A 386 -9.53 -16.21 20.73
N ARG A 387 -9.01 -17.33 21.25
CA ARG A 387 -7.60 -17.43 21.65
C ARG A 387 -6.71 -17.35 20.42
N PHE A 388 -7.12 -17.98 19.32
CA PHE A 388 -6.39 -17.92 18.06
C PHE A 388 -6.43 -16.51 17.46
N PHE A 389 -7.58 -15.84 17.54
CA PHE A 389 -7.68 -14.43 17.14
C PHE A 389 -6.81 -13.51 18.02
N GLN A 390 -6.75 -13.70 19.34
CA GLN A 390 -5.85 -12.91 20.19
C GLN A 390 -4.37 -13.13 19.84
N LYS A 391 -4.00 -14.33 19.39
CA LYS A 391 -2.65 -14.60 18.88
C LYS A 391 -2.36 -13.79 17.61
N PHE A 392 -3.31 -13.74 16.67
CA PHE A 392 -3.22 -12.84 15.52
C PHE A 392 -3.12 -11.38 15.95
N TRP A 393 -3.97 -10.91 16.87
CA TRP A 393 -3.96 -9.54 17.38
C TRP A 393 -2.61 -9.13 17.99
N TYR A 394 -1.95 -10.06 18.70
CA TYR A 394 -0.60 -9.88 19.20
C TYR A 394 0.44 -9.68 18.08
N PHE A 395 0.37 -10.47 17.01
CA PHE A 395 1.26 -10.32 15.86
C PHE A 395 0.95 -9.08 15.03
N ASN A 396 -0.33 -8.74 14.86
CA ASN A 396 -0.83 -7.53 14.20
C ASN A 396 -0.16 -6.26 14.76
N HIS A 397 0.08 -6.23 16.08
CA HIS A 397 0.75 -5.12 16.78
C HIS A 397 2.24 -5.36 17.06
N LYS A 398 2.91 -6.21 16.28
CA LYS A 398 4.36 -6.50 16.43
C LYS A 398 4.75 -6.88 17.87
N GLY A 399 3.88 -7.63 18.54
CA GLY A 399 4.07 -8.10 19.90
C GLY A 399 3.87 -7.07 21.00
N HIS A 400 3.33 -5.88 20.68
CA HIS A 400 3.01 -4.83 21.65
C HIS A 400 1.51 -4.50 21.64
N VAL A 401 0.74 -5.13 22.54
CA VAL A 401 -0.71 -4.93 22.63
C VAL A 401 -1.04 -4.21 23.93
N SER A 402 -1.75 -3.08 23.84
CA SER A 402 -2.27 -2.33 24.98
C SER A 402 -3.53 -2.97 25.57
N GLU A 403 -4.45 -3.44 24.71
CA GLU A 403 -5.71 -4.06 25.12
C GLU A 403 -6.16 -5.21 24.19
N PRO A 404 -6.89 -6.21 24.72
CA PRO A 404 -7.41 -7.29 23.89
C PRO A 404 -8.57 -6.83 23.01
N CYS A 405 -8.51 -7.15 21.71
CA CYS A 405 -9.58 -6.86 20.76
C CYS A 405 -10.69 -7.92 20.84
N LYS A 406 -11.90 -7.54 21.25
CA LYS A 406 -13.05 -8.46 21.44
C LYS A 406 -14.30 -7.94 20.73
N GLU A 407 -15.30 -8.81 20.58
CA GLU A 407 -16.64 -8.45 20.10
C GLU A 407 -16.63 -7.62 18.81
N ALA A 408 -17.05 -6.35 18.88
CA ALA A 408 -17.09 -5.43 17.74
C ALA A 408 -15.71 -5.24 17.12
N CYS A 409 -14.65 -5.03 17.93
CA CYS A 409 -13.28 -4.92 17.43
C CYS A 409 -12.88 -6.15 16.62
N LYS A 410 -13.11 -7.35 17.16
CA LYS A 410 -12.80 -8.62 16.48
C LYS A 410 -13.58 -8.75 15.16
N THR A 411 -14.86 -8.39 15.18
CA THR A 411 -15.74 -8.50 14.01
C THR A 411 -15.29 -7.55 12.91
N SER A 412 -14.97 -6.30 13.27
CA SER A 412 -14.44 -5.31 12.35
C SER A 412 -13.11 -5.76 11.76
N GLU A 413 -12.17 -6.22 12.59
CA GLU A 413 -10.85 -6.68 12.15
C GLU A 413 -10.94 -7.85 11.16
N ILE A 414 -11.72 -8.89 11.48
CA ILE A 414 -11.92 -10.04 10.57
C ILE A 414 -12.58 -9.58 9.26
N CYS A 415 -13.50 -8.61 9.33
CA CYS A 415 -14.15 -8.06 8.15
C CYS A 415 -13.15 -7.29 7.26
N LEU A 416 -12.21 -6.55 7.87
CA LEU A 416 -11.15 -5.84 7.14
C LEU A 416 -10.23 -6.81 6.39
N LEU A 417 -9.82 -7.90 7.03
CA LEU A 417 -8.97 -8.92 6.40
C LEU A 417 -9.66 -9.64 5.23
N ARG A 418 -11.00 -9.69 5.24
CA ARG A 418 -11.80 -10.48 4.30
C ARG A 418 -11.91 -9.86 2.91
N SER A 419 -11.52 -8.62 2.66
CA SER A 419 -11.66 -8.08 1.31
C SER A 419 -10.67 -6.97 1.00
N GLY A 420 -9.92 -7.13 -0.09
CA GLY A 420 -9.17 -6.05 -0.73
C GLY A 420 -10.02 -5.11 -1.58
N LEU A 421 -11.36 -5.11 -1.42
CA LEU A 421 -12.31 -4.24 -2.11
C LEU A 421 -12.88 -3.19 -1.15
N GLN A 422 -12.67 -1.91 -1.47
CA GLN A 422 -13.10 -0.78 -0.63
C GLN A 422 -14.60 -0.82 -0.28
N ASP A 423 -15.49 -1.15 -1.22
CA ASP A 423 -16.93 -1.12 -0.96
C ASP A 423 -17.40 -2.17 0.06
N ASP A 424 -16.62 -3.25 0.25
CA ASP A 424 -16.88 -4.24 1.28
C ASP A 424 -16.31 -3.77 2.63
N LEU A 425 -15.12 -3.18 2.63
CA LEU A 425 -14.48 -2.58 3.81
C LEU A 425 -15.30 -1.45 4.42
N GLY A 426 -15.89 -0.61 3.58
CA GLY A 426 -16.80 0.46 4.02
C GLY A 426 -18.08 -0.07 4.69
N LYS A 427 -18.39 -1.37 4.62
CA LYS A 427 -19.49 -1.98 5.39
C LYS A 427 -19.01 -2.51 6.74
N CYS A 428 -17.73 -2.84 6.87
CA CYS A 428 -17.13 -3.34 8.12
C CYS A 428 -17.13 -2.29 9.24
N THR A 429 -16.90 -1.02 8.90
CA THR A 429 -16.80 0.10 9.84
C THR A 429 -18.15 0.77 10.17
N ARG A 430 -19.26 0.32 9.57
CA ARG A 430 -20.60 0.92 9.75
C ARG A 430 -21.40 0.35 10.93
N HIS A 431 -20.76 -0.45 11.79
CA HIS A 431 -21.38 -1.10 12.95
C HIS A 431 -20.89 -0.55 14.31
N GLU A 432 -20.23 0.61 14.34
CA GLU A 432 -19.94 1.38 15.56
C GLU A 432 -21.02 2.44 15.85
#